data_AF-A0A924Z8R0-F1
#
_entry.id   AF-A0A924Z8R0-F1
#
_cell.length_a   1.000
_cell.length_b   1.000
_cell.length_c   1.000
_cell.angle_alpha   90.00
_cell.angle_beta   90.00
_cell.angle_gamma   90.00
#
_symmetry.space_group_name_H-M   'P 1'
#
loop_
_entity.id
_entity.type
_entity.pdbx_description
1 polymer ?
#
loop_
_entity_poly.entity_id
_entity_poly.type
_entity_poly.pdbx_seq_one_letter_code
_entity_poly.pdbx_strand_id
1 'polypeptide(L)'
;MPLIDPPLSWRTEFILHRPAAQITGRADCIAVRTDRNPTFHRGHCPLLRGAPADTDLAHRRARFDTLIAAGRPALRHVAIGITTPREGHSLPDRLADDFELDDTAMPALRHDQPLAPPAARRAVAQRQLRPIARAIECDCFLDLQCRGCPPSEPAACRVLRRLQMARSERLARADRGQWFGLWCDGAHDPTCAPPSTASTTSAGFTAATSATAATADRP
;
A
#
# COMPACT_ATOMS: atom_id res chain seq x y z
N MET A 1 -26.70 4.08 4.53
CA MET A 1 -26.10 2.80 4.09
C MET A 1 -25.03 2.40 5.08
N PRO A 2 -24.97 1.13 5.53
CA PRO A 2 -23.93 0.70 6.45
C PRO A 2 -22.55 0.82 5.79
N LEU A 3 -21.59 1.35 6.55
CA LEU A 3 -20.18 1.34 6.16
C LEU A 3 -19.74 -0.12 6.15
N ILE A 4 -19.45 -0.67 4.97
CA ILE A 4 -18.87 -2.00 4.86
C ILE A 4 -17.37 -1.85 5.12
N ASP A 5 -16.89 -2.48 6.18
CA ASP A 5 -15.45 -2.56 6.41
C ASP A 5 -14.84 -3.57 5.43
N PRO A 6 -13.75 -3.20 4.74
CA PRO A 6 -13.05 -4.13 3.88
C PRO A 6 -12.38 -5.23 4.71
N PRO A 7 -12.00 -6.37 4.10
CA PRO A 7 -11.25 -7.41 4.80
C PRO A 7 -9.91 -6.86 5.33
N LEU A 8 -9.33 -7.56 6.31
CA LEU A 8 -8.13 -7.11 7.02
C LEU A 8 -6.98 -6.74 6.07
N SER A 9 -6.74 -7.55 5.02
CA SER A 9 -5.73 -7.29 3.99
C SER A 9 -5.87 -5.89 3.39
N TRP A 10 -7.09 -5.53 3.00
CA TRP A 10 -7.41 -4.23 2.43
C TRP A 10 -7.46 -3.10 3.46
N ARG A 11 -7.85 -3.38 4.71
CA ARG A 11 -7.77 -2.39 5.81
C ARG A 11 -6.32 -1.95 6.04
N THR A 12 -5.39 -2.89 6.01
CA THR A 12 -3.95 -2.61 6.15
C THR A 12 -3.43 -1.87 4.92
N GLU A 13 -3.81 -2.29 3.71
CA GLU A 13 -3.41 -1.59 2.48
C GLU A 13 -3.84 -0.12 2.49
N PHE A 14 -5.02 0.16 3.07
CA PHE A 14 -5.49 1.53 3.23
C PHE A 14 -5.02 2.23 4.49
N ILE A 15 -4.25 1.63 5.40
CA ILE A 15 -4.02 2.22 6.74
C ILE A 15 -3.49 3.66 6.69
N LEU A 16 -2.58 3.95 5.76
CA LEU A 16 -1.99 5.28 5.56
C LEU A 16 -2.89 6.24 4.76
N HIS A 17 -3.83 5.70 3.99
CA HIS A 17 -4.70 6.43 3.06
C HIS A 17 -6.14 6.54 3.56
N ARG A 18 -6.50 5.76 4.58
CA ARG A 18 -7.85 5.62 5.13
C ARG A 18 -8.50 6.95 5.49
N PRO A 19 -7.79 7.94 6.08
CA PRO A 19 -8.40 9.24 6.36
C PRO A 19 -8.84 10.02 5.11
N ALA A 20 -8.24 9.74 3.96
CA ALA A 20 -8.55 10.38 2.69
C ALA A 20 -9.39 9.49 1.75
N ALA A 21 -9.68 8.25 2.16
CA ALA A 21 -10.39 7.27 1.35
C ALA A 21 -11.90 7.34 1.60
N GLN A 22 -12.66 7.52 0.52
CA GLN A 22 -14.11 7.30 0.49
C GLN A 22 -14.36 5.83 0.17
N ILE A 23 -14.97 5.11 1.11
CA ILE A 23 -15.31 3.69 0.95
C ILE A 23 -16.83 3.55 0.99
N THR A 24 -17.41 3.07 -0.10
CA THR A 24 -18.86 2.93 -0.24
C THR A 24 -19.23 1.52 -0.68
N GLY A 25 -20.10 0.86 0.08
CA GLY A 25 -20.66 -0.44 -0.30
C GLY A 25 -21.58 -0.36 -1.53
N ARG A 26 -21.55 -1.40 -2.35
CA ARG A 26 -22.45 -1.67 -3.47
C ARG A 26 -22.93 -3.12 -3.37
N ALA A 27 -23.96 -3.47 -4.14
CA ALA A 27 -24.51 -4.82 -4.13
C ALA A 27 -23.46 -5.88 -4.55
N ASP A 28 -22.55 -5.51 -5.45
CA ASP A 28 -21.58 -6.39 -6.11
C ASP A 28 -20.12 -6.14 -5.71
N CYS A 29 -19.82 -5.02 -5.04
CA CYS A 29 -18.44 -4.63 -4.70
C CYS A 29 -18.38 -3.60 -3.56
N ILE A 30 -17.16 -3.26 -3.14
CA ILE A 30 -16.87 -2.08 -2.33
C ILE A 30 -16.11 -1.09 -3.23
N ALA A 31 -16.63 0.12 -3.42
CA ALA A 31 -15.92 1.15 -4.18
C ALA A 31 -15.01 1.97 -3.26
N VAL A 32 -13.72 2.04 -3.60
CA VAL A 32 -12.72 2.83 -2.88
C VAL A 32 -12.23 3.97 -3.77
N ARG A 33 -12.24 5.19 -3.23
CA ARG A 33 -11.77 6.40 -3.93
C ARG A 33 -10.91 7.26 -3.01
N THR A 34 -9.78 7.73 -3.51
CA THR A 34 -8.84 8.57 -2.77
C THR A 34 -8.53 9.83 -3.57
N ASP A 35 -9.49 10.75 -3.66
CA ASP A 35 -9.45 11.90 -4.59
C ASP A 35 -8.19 12.77 -4.43
N ARG A 36 -7.64 12.88 -3.22
CA ARG A 36 -6.39 13.63 -2.93
C ARG A 36 -5.11 12.93 -3.41
N ASN A 37 -5.21 11.75 -4.01
CA ASN A 37 -4.07 11.00 -4.53
C ASN A 37 -4.49 10.18 -5.77
N PRO A 38 -4.71 10.84 -6.93
CA PRO A 38 -5.19 10.19 -8.14
C PRO A 38 -4.20 9.19 -8.75
N THR A 39 -2.93 9.21 -8.36
CA THR A 39 -1.91 8.25 -8.81
C THR A 39 -1.84 6.98 -7.96
N PHE A 40 -2.60 6.89 -6.87
CA PHE A 40 -2.61 5.70 -6.02
C PHE A 40 -3.63 4.68 -6.54
N HIS A 41 -3.15 3.73 -7.35
CA HIS A 41 -3.98 2.75 -8.06
C HIS A 41 -4.96 2.00 -7.14
N ARG A 42 -4.43 1.42 -6.06
CA ARG A 42 -5.25 0.69 -5.07
C ARG A 42 -6.25 1.59 -4.34
N GLY A 43 -6.00 2.90 -4.30
CA GLY A 43 -6.90 3.90 -3.74
C GLY A 43 -8.09 4.28 -4.62
N HIS A 44 -8.17 3.76 -5.84
CA HIS A 44 -9.22 4.02 -6.82
C HIS A 44 -9.61 2.70 -7.50
N CYS A 45 -10.39 1.87 -6.83
CA CYS A 45 -10.79 0.58 -7.40
C CYS A 45 -12.13 0.08 -6.82
N PRO A 46 -12.89 -0.74 -7.57
CA PRO A 46 -13.84 -1.66 -7.00
C PRO A 46 -13.11 -2.86 -6.38
N LEU A 47 -13.44 -3.18 -5.13
CA LEU A 47 -13.03 -4.40 -4.45
C LEU A 47 -14.11 -5.46 -4.62
N LEU A 48 -13.75 -6.54 -5.30
CA LEU A 48 -14.61 -7.68 -5.58
C LEU A 48 -14.38 -8.77 -4.53
N ARG A 49 -15.46 -9.48 -4.18
CA ARG A 49 -15.39 -10.62 -3.26
C ARG A 49 -14.64 -11.82 -3.84
N GLY A 50 -14.67 -11.95 -5.17
CA GLY A 50 -14.15 -13.05 -5.96
C GLY A 50 -13.44 -12.52 -7.20
N ALA A 51 -12.55 -13.33 -7.79
CA ALA A 51 -12.06 -13.04 -9.12
C ALA A 51 -13.26 -13.02 -10.10
N PRO A 52 -13.37 -12.03 -11.00
CA PRO A 52 -14.40 -12.04 -12.03
C PRO A 52 -14.14 -13.20 -12.99
N ALA A 53 -15.16 -13.72 -13.69
CA ALA A 53 -14.92 -14.56 -14.87
C ALA A 53 -14.49 -13.70 -16.06
N ASP A 54 -13.90 -14.31 -17.10
CA ASP A 54 -13.54 -13.59 -18.34
C ASP A 54 -14.73 -12.87 -18.97
N THR A 55 -15.91 -13.51 -18.95
CA THR A 55 -17.17 -12.96 -19.46
C THR A 55 -17.63 -11.73 -18.67
N ASP A 56 -17.17 -11.55 -17.44
CA ASP A 56 -17.56 -10.44 -16.57
C ASP A 56 -16.62 -9.24 -16.70
N LEU A 57 -15.46 -9.38 -17.34
CA LEU A 57 -14.41 -8.36 -17.31
C LEU A 57 -14.88 -7.03 -17.90
N ALA A 58 -15.62 -7.07 -19.02
CA ALA A 58 -16.22 -5.89 -19.62
C ALA A 58 -17.20 -5.18 -18.65
N HIS A 59 -18.02 -5.96 -17.94
CA HIS A 59 -18.90 -5.42 -16.91
C HIS A 59 -18.09 -4.77 -15.78
N ARG A 60 -17.01 -5.41 -15.30
CA ARG A 60 -16.16 -4.84 -14.24
C ARG A 60 -15.48 -3.54 -14.65
N ARG A 61 -15.02 -3.42 -15.91
CA ARG A 61 -14.51 -2.16 -16.46
C ARG A 61 -15.57 -1.08 -16.47
N ALA A 62 -16.78 -1.37 -16.92
CA ALA A 62 -17.90 -0.41 -16.88
C ALA A 62 -18.26 0.03 -15.45
N ARG A 63 -18.15 -0.89 -14.47
CA ARG A 63 -18.32 -0.56 -13.04
C ARG A 63 -17.21 0.35 -12.54
N PHE A 64 -15.95 0.10 -12.91
CA PHE A 64 -14.85 1.02 -12.62
C PHE A 64 -15.13 2.42 -13.18
N ASP A 65 -15.52 2.52 -14.45
CA ASP A 65 -15.80 3.81 -15.05
C ASP A 65 -16.91 4.57 -14.32
N THR A 66 -18.00 3.89 -14.01
CA THR A 66 -19.16 4.49 -13.33
C THR A 66 -18.86 4.89 -11.89
N LEU A 67 -18.20 4.01 -11.13
CA LEU A 67 -18.04 4.18 -9.68
C LEU A 67 -16.80 5.00 -9.32
N ILE A 68 -15.74 4.90 -10.14
CA ILE A 68 -14.40 5.37 -9.84
C ILE A 68 -13.95 6.44 -10.85
N ALA A 69 -14.07 6.22 -12.16
CA ALA A 69 -13.47 7.14 -13.14
C ALA A 69 -14.34 8.37 -13.46
N ALA A 70 -15.67 8.25 -13.39
CA ALA A 70 -16.61 9.29 -13.81
C ALA A 70 -16.32 10.63 -13.11
N GLY A 71 -16.14 11.69 -13.92
CA GLY A 71 -15.83 13.03 -13.45
C GLY A 71 -14.41 13.23 -12.92
N ARG A 72 -13.50 12.26 -13.10
CA ARG A 72 -12.11 12.31 -12.59
C ARG A 72 -11.10 12.21 -13.72
N PRO A 73 -10.92 13.29 -14.52
CA PRO A 73 -10.00 13.30 -15.65
C PRO A 73 -8.52 13.27 -15.23
N ALA A 74 -8.17 13.13 -13.95
CA ALA A 74 -6.80 12.89 -13.49
C ALA A 74 -6.48 11.39 -13.35
N LEU A 75 -7.48 10.50 -13.37
CA LEU A 75 -7.26 9.05 -13.34
C LEU A 75 -6.80 8.57 -14.72
N ARG A 76 -5.68 7.84 -14.74
CA ARG A 76 -4.98 7.35 -15.95
C ARG A 76 -4.70 5.84 -15.88
N HIS A 77 -5.43 5.13 -15.03
CA HIS A 77 -5.27 3.70 -14.81
C HIS A 77 -6.65 3.06 -14.59
N VAL A 78 -6.71 1.74 -14.73
CA VAL A 78 -7.82 0.91 -14.26
C VAL A 78 -7.25 -0.08 -13.25
N ALA A 79 -7.83 -0.11 -12.05
CA ALA A 79 -7.45 -1.05 -11.01
C ALA A 79 -8.67 -1.80 -10.50
N ILE A 80 -8.53 -3.12 -10.30
CA ILE A 80 -9.56 -3.98 -9.71
C ILE A 80 -8.91 -4.71 -8.54
N GLY A 81 -9.51 -4.59 -7.35
CA GLY A 81 -9.07 -5.32 -6.17
C GLY A 81 -9.88 -6.60 -5.99
N ILE A 82 -9.22 -7.69 -5.63
CA ILE A 82 -9.87 -8.96 -5.28
C ILE A 82 -9.58 -9.24 -3.80
N THR A 83 -10.62 -9.59 -3.05
CA THR A 83 -10.51 -9.81 -1.60
C THR A 83 -10.34 -11.27 -1.21
N THR A 84 -10.72 -12.21 -2.08
CA THR A 84 -10.50 -13.64 -1.85
C THR A 84 -9.01 -13.97 -1.88
N PRO A 85 -8.55 -14.88 -1.01
CA PRO A 85 -7.24 -15.51 -1.13
C PRO A 85 -7.03 -16.12 -2.51
N ARG A 86 -5.81 -16.01 -3.04
CA ARG A 86 -5.41 -16.63 -4.32
C ARG A 86 -5.24 -18.15 -4.23
N GLU A 87 -5.06 -18.70 -3.03
CA GLU A 87 -4.77 -20.13 -2.84
C GLU A 87 -5.83 -21.01 -3.51
N GLY A 88 -5.39 -21.85 -4.46
CA GLY A 88 -6.25 -22.78 -5.19
C GLY A 88 -7.13 -22.17 -6.29
N HIS A 89 -7.02 -20.87 -6.56
CA HIS A 89 -7.82 -20.18 -7.58
C HIS A 89 -6.96 -19.78 -8.78
N SER A 90 -7.33 -20.25 -9.97
CA SER A 90 -6.82 -19.70 -11.23
C SER A 90 -7.48 -18.36 -11.50
N LEU A 91 -6.68 -17.37 -11.91
CA LEU A 91 -7.22 -16.15 -12.47
C LEU A 91 -7.69 -16.44 -13.91
N PRO A 92 -8.71 -15.74 -14.40
CA PRO A 92 -9.11 -15.84 -15.80
C PRO A 92 -7.96 -15.41 -16.72
N ASP A 93 -7.82 -16.07 -17.87
CA ASP A 93 -6.70 -15.85 -18.79
C ASP A 93 -6.67 -14.39 -19.29
N ARG A 94 -7.84 -13.80 -19.61
CA ARG A 94 -7.89 -12.42 -20.11
C ARG A 94 -7.51 -11.39 -19.05
N LEU A 95 -7.68 -11.71 -17.78
CA LEU A 95 -7.26 -10.83 -16.70
C LEU A 95 -5.73 -10.76 -16.62
N ALA A 96 -5.02 -11.83 -16.98
CA ALA A 96 -3.57 -11.83 -17.09
C ALA A 96 -3.06 -11.14 -18.37
N ASP A 97 -3.81 -11.19 -19.47
CA ASP A 97 -3.44 -10.54 -20.73
C ASP A 97 -3.60 -9.01 -20.69
N ASP A 98 -4.64 -8.52 -20.01
CA ASP A 98 -5.04 -7.11 -20.02
C ASP A 98 -4.52 -6.30 -18.83
N PHE A 99 -4.09 -6.96 -17.75
CA PHE A 99 -3.68 -6.32 -16.50
C PHE A 99 -2.36 -6.88 -15.99
N GLU A 100 -1.55 -6.00 -15.42
CA GLU A 100 -0.47 -6.39 -14.52
C GLU A 100 -1.07 -6.90 -13.21
N LEU A 101 -0.62 -8.09 -12.80
CA LEU A 101 -1.09 -8.75 -11.59
C LEU A 101 -0.12 -8.49 -10.44
N ASP A 102 -0.65 -7.99 -9.34
CA ASP A 102 0.08 -7.74 -8.10
C ASP A 102 -0.58 -8.53 -6.95
N ASP A 103 0.10 -9.58 -6.52
CA ASP A 103 -0.28 -10.38 -5.35
C ASP A 103 0.39 -9.82 -4.10
N THR A 104 -0.45 -9.37 -3.16
CA THR A 104 0.00 -8.92 -1.85
C THR A 104 -0.35 -9.97 -0.79
N ALA A 105 0.66 -10.64 -0.24
CA ALA A 105 0.47 -11.41 0.99
C ALA A 105 0.38 -10.44 2.17
N MET A 106 -0.69 -10.52 2.97
CA MET A 106 -0.82 -9.76 4.20
C MET A 106 -0.48 -10.64 5.40
N PRO A 107 0.74 -10.53 5.92
CA PRO A 107 1.08 -11.19 7.15
C PRO A 107 0.35 -10.56 8.36
N ALA A 108 -0.15 -11.40 9.28
CA ALA A 108 -0.80 -10.93 10.51
C ALA A 108 -0.19 -11.56 11.77
N LEU A 109 0.19 -10.73 12.74
CA LEU A 109 0.55 -11.18 14.08
C LEU A 109 -0.71 -11.40 14.90
N ARG A 110 -0.75 -12.51 15.61
CA ARG A 110 -1.78 -12.76 16.60
C ARG A 110 -1.39 -12.06 17.92
N HIS A 111 -2.37 -11.46 18.57
CA HIS A 111 -2.15 -10.76 19.84
C HIS A 111 -1.63 -11.68 20.95
N ASP A 112 -1.92 -12.99 20.87
CA ASP A 112 -1.50 -14.02 21.82
C ASP A 112 -0.09 -14.56 21.56
N GLN A 113 0.60 -14.08 20.52
CA GLN A 113 1.91 -14.58 20.12
C GLN A 113 2.99 -13.50 20.30
N PRO A 114 3.63 -13.42 21.47
CA PRO A 114 4.71 -12.46 21.68
C PRO A 114 5.88 -12.77 20.75
N LEU A 115 6.26 -11.78 19.94
CA LEU A 115 7.49 -11.85 19.17
C LEU A 115 8.67 -11.56 20.09
N ALA A 116 9.57 -12.53 20.22
CA ALA A 116 10.90 -12.23 20.71
C ALA A 116 11.63 -11.40 19.64
N PRO A 117 12.31 -10.30 20.02
CA PRO A 117 13.15 -9.58 19.07
C PRO A 117 14.22 -10.55 18.55
N PRO A 118 14.49 -10.54 17.23
CA PRO A 118 15.52 -11.41 16.68
C PRO A 118 16.86 -11.11 17.36
N ALA A 119 17.63 -12.17 17.66
CA ALA A 119 18.95 -12.03 18.25
C ALA A 119 19.80 -11.06 17.41
N ALA A 120 20.46 -10.11 18.09
CA ALA A 120 21.28 -9.12 17.42
C ALA A 120 22.42 -9.81 16.66
N ARG A 121 22.36 -9.81 15.31
CA ARG A 121 23.37 -10.45 14.45
C ARG A 121 24.74 -9.75 14.44
N ARG A 122 24.85 -8.55 15.02
CA ARG A 122 26.08 -7.74 15.09
C ARG A 122 26.24 -7.15 16.48
N ALA A 123 27.45 -7.22 17.01
CA ALA A 123 27.88 -6.46 18.19
C ALA A 123 27.99 -4.97 17.83
N VAL A 124 26.84 -4.29 17.77
CA VAL A 124 26.79 -2.83 17.75
C VAL A 124 26.80 -2.42 19.22
N ALA A 125 27.70 -1.52 19.61
CA ALA A 125 27.90 -1.16 21.00
C ALA A 125 26.66 -0.47 21.58
N GLN A 126 25.96 0.33 20.77
CA GLN A 126 24.71 0.98 21.16
C GLN A 126 23.67 0.98 20.05
N ARG A 127 22.46 0.52 20.37
CA ARG A 127 21.28 0.61 19.49
C ARG A 127 20.17 1.38 20.18
N GLN A 128 19.56 2.32 19.47
CA GLN A 128 18.42 3.06 19.99
C GLN A 128 17.26 2.99 19.01
N LEU A 129 16.14 2.41 19.45
CA LEU A 129 14.84 2.51 18.76
C LEU A 129 14.07 3.67 19.39
N ARG A 130 13.77 4.71 18.61
CA ARG A 130 13.02 5.87 19.11
C ARG A 130 12.18 6.55 18.02
N PRO A 131 11.19 7.37 18.39
CA PRO A 131 10.52 8.27 17.46
C PRO A 131 11.50 9.10 16.61
N ILE A 132 11.13 9.30 15.35
CA ILE A 132 11.87 10.18 14.44
C ILE A 132 11.62 11.65 14.82
N ALA A 133 12.69 12.40 15.06
CA ALA A 133 12.68 13.84 15.25
C ALA A 133 12.61 14.55 13.88
N ARG A 134 11.42 14.54 13.28
CA ARG A 134 11.19 14.95 11.88
C ARG A 134 11.74 16.32 11.51
N ALA A 135 11.70 17.29 12.42
CA ALA A 135 12.18 18.65 12.15
C ALA A 135 13.66 18.70 11.76
N ILE A 136 14.46 17.75 12.23
CA ILE A 136 15.91 17.71 12.02
C ILE A 136 16.38 16.46 11.26
N GLU A 137 15.63 15.36 11.32
CA GLU A 137 16.05 14.07 10.76
C GLU A 137 15.41 13.76 9.39
N CYS A 138 14.50 14.59 8.89
CA CYS A 138 13.72 14.29 7.68
C CYS A 138 14.59 13.92 6.48
N ASP A 139 15.62 14.72 6.19
CA ASP A 139 16.47 14.47 5.02
C ASP A 139 17.28 13.18 5.15
N CYS A 140 17.76 12.80 6.34
CA CYS A 140 18.43 11.52 6.56
C CYS A 140 17.52 10.32 6.24
N PHE A 141 16.25 10.38 6.67
CA PHE A 141 15.28 9.33 6.35
C PHE A 141 14.88 9.32 4.88
N LEU A 142 14.83 10.48 4.22
CA LEU A 142 14.62 10.56 2.78
C LEU A 142 15.79 9.93 2.02
N ASP A 143 17.02 10.24 2.40
CA ASP A 143 18.22 9.65 1.80
C ASP A 143 18.19 8.13 1.92
N LEU A 144 17.88 7.60 3.12
CA LEU A 144 17.74 6.17 3.36
C LEU A 144 16.65 5.54 2.48
N GLN A 145 15.45 6.11 2.47
CA GLN A 145 14.33 5.61 1.65
C GLN A 145 14.61 5.69 0.15
N CYS A 146 15.46 6.62 -0.26
CA CYS A 146 15.80 6.81 -1.67
C CYS A 146 16.89 5.85 -2.18
N ARG A 147 17.59 5.12 -1.29
CA ARG A 147 18.61 4.14 -1.70
C ARG A 147 18.07 2.99 -2.54
N GLY A 148 16.79 2.65 -2.35
CA GLY A 148 16.11 1.61 -3.12
C GLY A 148 15.35 2.15 -4.35
N CYS A 149 15.48 3.43 -4.68
CA CYS A 149 14.81 3.98 -5.86
C CYS A 149 15.45 3.46 -7.14
N PRO A 150 14.65 3.26 -8.21
CA PRO A 150 15.20 2.99 -9.54
C PRO A 150 16.21 4.09 -9.92
N PRO A 151 17.37 3.73 -10.50
CA PRO A 151 18.38 4.71 -10.93
C PRO A 151 17.87 5.69 -11.98
N SER A 152 16.79 5.34 -12.69
CA SER A 152 16.22 6.13 -13.79
C SER A 152 15.61 7.46 -13.34
N GLU A 153 15.12 7.59 -12.09
CA GLU A 153 14.38 8.78 -11.65
C GLU A 153 14.62 9.16 -10.16
N PRO A 154 15.87 9.42 -9.74
CA PRO A 154 16.19 9.66 -8.34
C PRO A 154 15.52 10.92 -7.76
N ALA A 155 15.41 12.00 -8.56
CA ALA A 155 14.79 13.25 -8.14
C ALA A 155 13.27 13.09 -7.92
N ALA A 156 12.57 12.45 -8.85
CA ALA A 156 11.15 12.18 -8.74
C ALA A 156 10.84 11.27 -7.54
N CYS A 157 11.69 10.25 -7.32
CA CYS A 157 11.56 9.38 -6.17
C CYS A 157 11.69 10.15 -4.85
N ARG A 158 12.67 11.06 -4.73
CA ARG A 158 12.83 11.89 -3.53
C ARG A 158 11.62 12.78 -3.28
N VAL A 159 11.07 13.41 -4.31
CA VAL A 159 9.84 14.23 -4.20
C VAL A 159 8.68 13.38 -3.69
N LEU A 160 8.48 12.18 -4.25
CA LEU A 160 7.44 11.26 -3.82
C LEU A 160 7.62 10.84 -2.35
N ARG A 161 8.84 10.47 -1.92
CA ARG A 161 9.12 10.10 -0.53
C ARG A 161 8.87 11.26 0.44
N ARG A 162 9.19 12.49 0.05
CA ARG A 162 8.88 13.69 0.85
C ARG A 162 7.38 13.90 1.03
N LEU A 163 6.60 13.72 -0.04
CA LEU A 163 5.13 13.78 0.03
C LEU A 163 4.55 12.68 0.94
N GLN A 164 5.09 11.46 0.86
CA GLN A 164 4.71 10.36 1.76
C GLN A 164 5.03 10.68 3.22
N MET A 165 6.23 11.20 3.51
CA MET A 165 6.62 11.58 4.86
C MET A 165 5.76 12.71 5.44
N ALA A 166 5.37 13.70 4.63
CA ALA A 166 4.46 14.76 5.04
C ALA A 166 3.04 14.22 5.33
N ARG A 167 2.58 13.18 4.62
CA ARG A 167 1.34 12.47 4.96
C ARG A 167 1.46 11.74 6.31
N SER A 168 2.54 11.01 6.51
CA SER A 168 2.82 10.32 7.77
C SER A 168 2.88 11.28 8.95
N GLU A 169 3.45 12.46 8.76
CA GLU A 169 3.49 13.49 9.81
C GLU A 169 2.09 13.98 10.21
N ARG A 170 1.17 14.16 9.24
CA ARG A 170 -0.23 14.50 9.53
C ARG A 170 -0.94 13.41 10.32
N LEU A 171 -0.64 12.14 10.06
CA LEU A 171 -1.17 11.01 10.84
C LEU A 171 -0.62 11.03 12.27
N ALA A 172 0.68 11.31 12.44
CA ALA A 172 1.30 11.39 13.77
C ALA A 172 0.73 12.53 14.62
N ARG A 173 0.57 13.72 14.04
CA ARG A 173 -0.05 14.86 14.73
C ARG A 173 -1.51 14.63 15.12
N ALA A 174 -2.17 13.66 14.51
CA ALA A 174 -3.55 13.30 14.80
C ALA A 174 -3.66 12.08 15.73
N ASP A 175 -2.54 11.59 16.30
CA ASP A 175 -2.46 10.37 17.12
C ASP A 175 -2.94 9.10 16.38
N ARG A 176 -2.73 9.07 15.06
CA ARG A 176 -3.14 7.97 14.17
C ARG A 176 -1.98 7.14 13.63
N GLY A 177 -0.78 7.36 14.15
CA GLY A 177 0.41 6.59 13.81
C GLY A 177 1.69 7.20 14.39
N GLN A 178 2.72 6.39 14.57
CA GLN A 178 4.04 6.85 15.01
C GLN A 178 5.10 6.21 14.12
N TRP A 179 6.12 6.98 13.77
CA TRP A 179 7.26 6.49 13.00
C TRP A 179 8.49 6.47 13.89
N PHE A 180 9.25 5.38 13.78
CA PHE A 180 10.44 5.11 14.56
C PHE A 180 11.63 4.92 13.63
N GLY A 181 12.81 5.28 14.12
CA GLY A 181 14.09 4.95 13.50
C GLY A 181 14.91 4.05 14.41
N LEU A 182 15.92 3.40 13.83
CA LEU A 182 16.94 2.66 14.55
C LEU A 182 18.28 3.36 14.34
N TRP A 183 18.91 3.80 15.41
CA TRP A 183 20.26 4.38 15.41
C TRP A 183 21.25 3.36 15.96
N CYS A 184 22.46 3.33 15.41
CA CYS A 184 23.51 2.36 15.73
C CYS A 184 24.82 3.14 15.93
N ASP A 185 25.43 3.05 17.13
CA ASP A 185 26.68 3.73 17.52
C ASP A 185 26.69 5.27 17.38
N GLY A 186 25.59 5.93 17.77
CA GLY A 186 25.49 7.40 17.78
C GLY A 186 25.37 8.06 16.41
N ALA A 187 25.67 7.33 15.33
CA ALA A 187 25.34 7.69 13.96
C ALA A 187 24.05 6.98 13.51
N HIS A 188 23.38 7.55 12.51
CA HIS A 188 22.36 6.80 11.79
C HIS A 188 23.08 5.79 10.88
N ASP A 189 23.18 4.52 11.30
CA ASP A 189 23.74 3.48 10.44
C ASP A 189 22.79 3.21 9.27
N PRO A 190 23.20 3.51 8.04
CA PRO A 190 22.35 3.30 6.89
C PRO A 190 22.29 1.82 6.43
N THR A 191 23.11 0.95 7.03
CA THR A 191 23.06 -0.52 6.90
C THR A 191 22.18 -1.17 7.98
N CYS A 192 21.93 -0.47 9.10
CA CYS A 192 20.75 -0.64 9.94
C CYS A 192 19.52 -0.08 9.19
N ALA A 193 19.29 -0.54 7.96
CA ALA A 193 18.00 -0.31 7.33
C ALA A 193 16.93 -0.84 8.31
N PRO A 194 15.86 -0.08 8.62
CA PRO A 194 14.67 -0.73 9.13
C PRO A 194 14.34 -1.84 8.14
N PRO A 195 13.82 -3.01 8.57
CA PRO A 195 13.40 -4.04 7.63
C PRO A 195 12.62 -3.34 6.51
N SER A 196 13.23 -3.35 5.31
CA SER A 196 12.82 -2.70 4.07
C SER A 196 11.53 -1.90 4.20
N THR A 197 11.54 -0.57 4.15
CA THR A 197 10.34 0.23 3.79
C THR A 197 9.00 -0.30 4.31
N ALA A 198 8.77 -0.41 5.63
CA ALA A 198 7.49 -0.94 6.12
C ALA A 198 7.02 -2.21 5.35
N SER A 199 7.94 -3.15 5.10
CA SER A 199 7.55 -4.52 4.79
C SER A 199 6.96 -5.02 6.09
N THR A 200 5.64 -4.95 6.17
CA THR A 200 4.85 -5.75 7.09
C THR A 200 5.28 -7.18 6.81
N THR A 201 6.12 -7.75 7.66
CA THR A 201 6.55 -9.15 7.57
C THR A 201 6.11 -9.82 8.86
N SER A 202 5.17 -10.74 8.77
CA SER A 202 4.70 -11.60 9.86
C SER A 202 4.05 -12.88 9.31
N ALA A 203 4.85 -13.92 9.12
CA ALA A 203 4.44 -15.21 8.59
C ALA A 203 3.03 -15.69 9.02
N GLY A 204 2.25 -16.13 8.02
CA GLY A 204 0.85 -16.54 8.08
C GLY A 204 0.11 -15.98 6.87
N PHE A 205 -0.13 -16.81 5.85
CA PHE A 205 -0.51 -16.36 4.51
C PHE A 205 -1.99 -15.98 4.42
N THR A 206 -2.25 -14.78 3.91
CA THR A 206 -3.51 -14.45 3.24
C THR A 206 -3.15 -13.55 2.07
N ALA A 207 -3.22 -14.08 0.85
CA ALA A 207 -2.98 -13.32 -0.37
C ALA A 207 -4.20 -12.43 -0.68
N ALA A 208 -3.97 -11.19 -1.09
CA ALA A 208 -4.94 -10.35 -1.77
C ALA A 208 -4.35 -10.01 -3.14
N THR A 209 -5.09 -10.31 -4.20
CA THR A 209 -4.65 -10.02 -5.56
C THR A 209 -5.26 -8.70 -6.02
N SER A 210 -4.45 -7.86 -6.65
CA SER A 210 -4.89 -6.68 -7.36
C SER A 210 -4.41 -6.74 -8.81
N ALA A 211 -5.22 -6.22 -9.71
CA ALA A 211 -4.90 -6.18 -11.13
C ALA A 211 -4.93 -4.71 -11.57
N THR A 212 -3.87 -4.26 -12.26
CA THR A 212 -3.73 -2.89 -12.76
C THR A 212 -3.44 -2.91 -14.25
N ALA A 213 -4.22 -2.19 -15.05
CA ALA A 213 -3.91 -1.94 -16.45
C ALA A 213 -3.38 -0.52 -16.61
N ALA A 214 -2.23 -0.37 -17.27
CA ALA A 214 -1.80 0.92 -17.80
C ALA A 214 -2.66 1.22 -19.04
N THR A 215 -3.40 2.33 -19.04
CA THR A 215 -4.09 2.77 -20.26
C THR A 215 -3.07 3.42 -21.19
N ALA A 216 -2.91 2.86 -22.39
CA ALA A 216 -2.41 3.59 -23.55
C ALA A 216 -3.29 4.83 -23.79
N ASP A 217 -2.70 5.91 -24.28
CA ASP A 217 -3.29 7.24 -24.44
C ASP A 217 -4.79 7.21 -24.76
N ARG A 218 -5.58 7.78 -23.86
CA ARG A 218 -6.99 8.09 -24.14
C ARG A 218 -7.01 9.31 -25.08
N PRO A 219 -7.73 9.26 -26.22
CA PRO A 219 -7.97 10.44 -27.06
C PRO A 219 -8.78 11.51 -26.31
#